data_AF-A0A0C3P8Z0-F1
#
_entry.id   AF-A0A0C3P8Z0-F1
#
_cell.length_a   1.000
_cell.length_b   1.000
_cell.length_c   1.000
_cell.angle_alpha   90.00
_cell.angle_beta   90.00
_cell.angle_gamma   90.00
#
_symmetry.space_group_name_H-M   'P 1'
#
loop_
_entity.id
_entity.type
_entity.pdbx_description
1 polymer ?
#
loop_
_entity_poly.entity_id
_entity_poly.type
_entity_poly.pdbx_seq_one_letter_code
_entity_poly.pdbx_strand_id
1 'polypeptide(L)'
;MSSADSTRNVLAFDIYGTILNTNSVGVTLQSLLSISEDQANAVCLLWRRYQLEYTWRLNSMGVYEPFDVVTSNALQHALSEHGHPHDEQLTAQIMASYNHLKP
;
A
#
# COMPACT_ATOMS: atom_id res chain seq x y z
N MET A 1 37.11 36.48 7.89
CA MET A 1 37.11 35.40 6.87
C MET A 1 35.72 34.80 6.87
N SER A 2 34.98 35.01 5.78
CA SER A 2 33.59 34.61 5.59
C SER A 2 33.54 33.15 5.12
N SER A 3 32.77 32.32 5.80
CA SER A 3 32.41 30.98 5.31
C SER A 3 30.93 31.03 4.98
N ALA A 4 30.63 31.14 3.69
CA ALA A 4 29.27 31.08 3.18
C ALA A 4 28.66 29.71 3.50
N ASP A 5 27.61 29.72 4.33
CA ASP A 5 26.76 28.57 4.54
C ASP A 5 26.03 28.28 3.21
N SER A 6 26.46 27.22 2.53
CA SER A 6 25.90 26.83 1.25
C SER A 6 24.49 26.30 1.51
N THR A 7 23.47 27.05 1.09
CA THR A 7 22.06 26.69 1.24
C THR A 7 21.80 25.35 0.59
N ARG A 8 21.74 24.30 1.42
CA ARG A 8 21.54 22.93 0.98
C ARG A 8 20.05 22.74 0.70
N ASN A 9 19.67 22.78 -0.57
CA ASN A 9 18.28 22.53 -0.97
C ASN A 9 17.95 21.05 -0.74
N VAL A 10 17.02 20.78 0.17
CA VAL A 10 16.50 19.44 0.46
C VAL A 10 15.14 19.30 -0.21
N LEU A 11 15.01 18.28 -1.07
CA LEU A 11 13.73 17.88 -1.65
C LEU A 11 13.29 16.58 -0.96
N ALA A 12 12.16 16.63 -0.27
CA ALA A 12 11.53 15.45 0.32
C ALA A 12 10.35 15.03 -0.55
N PHE A 13 10.32 13.76 -0.91
CA PHE A 13 9.24 13.17 -1.71
C PHE A 13 8.53 12.10 -0.88
N ASP A 14 7.21 12.06 -1.00
CA ASP A 14 6.46 10.90 -0.54
C ASP A 14 6.77 9.69 -1.44
N ILE A 15 6.74 8.48 -0.87
CA ILE A 15 7.07 7.25 -1.59
C ILE A 15 5.80 6.69 -2.24
N TYR A 16 4.73 6.50 -1.47
CA TYR A 16 3.55 5.74 -1.90
C TYR A 16 2.51 6.64 -2.58
N GLY A 17 2.42 6.59 -3.90
CA GLY A 17 1.52 7.43 -4.69
C GLY A 17 2.17 8.69 -5.29
N THR A 18 3.47 8.89 -5.04
CA THR A 18 4.29 9.90 -5.76
C THR A 18 5.41 9.23 -6.55
N ILE A 19 6.18 8.32 -5.93
CA ILE A 19 7.25 7.58 -6.62
C ILE A 19 6.76 6.20 -7.05
N LEU A 20 6.00 5.50 -6.22
CA LEU A 20 5.54 4.15 -6.52
C LEU A 20 4.10 4.14 -7.04
N ASN A 21 3.90 3.45 -8.17
CA ASN A 21 2.56 3.23 -8.72
C ASN A 21 1.90 2.00 -8.07
N THR A 22 1.06 2.25 -7.07
CA THR A 22 0.31 1.20 -6.34
C THR A 22 -0.66 0.42 -7.22
N ASN A 23 -1.02 0.92 -8.42
CA ASN A 23 -1.89 0.21 -9.35
C ASN A 23 -1.19 -0.99 -10.02
N SER A 24 0.15 -1.06 -9.97
CA SER A 24 0.89 -2.19 -10.56
C SER A 24 0.61 -3.54 -9.86
N VAL A 25 0.10 -3.52 -8.62
CA VAL A 25 -0.37 -4.75 -7.93
C VAL A 25 -1.71 -5.26 -8.48
N GLY A 26 -2.44 -4.44 -9.24
CA GLY A 26 -3.70 -4.83 -9.87
C GLY A 26 -3.55 -6.03 -10.81
N VAL A 27 -2.44 -6.12 -11.56
CA VAL A 27 -2.15 -7.27 -12.44
C VAL A 27 -1.93 -8.55 -11.62
N THR A 28 -1.23 -8.45 -10.48
CA THR A 28 -1.03 -9.58 -9.56
C THR A 28 -2.35 -10.03 -8.96
N LEU A 29 -3.20 -9.10 -8.52
CA LEU A 29 -4.53 -9.40 -8.00
C LEU A 29 -5.42 -10.07 -9.06
N GLN A 30 -5.42 -9.55 -10.28
CA GLN A 30 -6.17 -10.11 -11.41
C GLN A 30 -5.78 -11.58 -11.64
N SER A 31 -4.47 -11.86 -11.68
CA SER A 31 -3.92 -13.19 -11.91
C SER A 31 -4.23 -14.16 -10.76
N LEU A 32 -3.94 -13.76 -9.51
CA LEU A 32 -4.10 -14.64 -8.35
C LEU A 32 -5.56 -14.93 -7.99
N LEU A 33 -6.45 -13.95 -8.17
CA LEU A 33 -7.87 -14.10 -7.84
C LEU A 33 -8.71 -14.55 -9.05
N SER A 34 -8.14 -14.58 -10.26
CA SER A 34 -8.86 -14.87 -11.51
C SER A 34 -10.09 -13.98 -11.70
N ILE A 35 -9.93 -12.68 -11.45
CA ILE A 35 -10.99 -11.66 -11.53
C ILE A 35 -10.83 -10.75 -12.74
N SER A 36 -11.86 -9.95 -13.05
CA SER A 36 -11.73 -8.93 -14.10
C SER A 36 -10.79 -7.79 -13.67
N GLU A 37 -10.27 -7.04 -14.64
CA GLU A 37 -9.46 -5.84 -14.38
C GLU A 37 -10.22 -4.81 -13.53
N ASP A 38 -11.51 -4.60 -13.82
CA ASP A 38 -12.36 -3.68 -13.05
C ASP A 38 -12.49 -4.09 -11.58
N GLN A 39 -12.64 -5.39 -11.31
CA GLN A 39 -12.69 -5.91 -9.95
C GLN A 39 -11.34 -5.76 -9.24
N ALA A 40 -10.24 -6.06 -9.92
CA ALA A 40 -8.90 -5.88 -9.37
C ALA A 40 -8.62 -4.41 -9.03
N ASN A 41 -9.03 -3.48 -9.90
CA ASN A 41 -8.92 -2.04 -9.67
C ASN A 41 -9.77 -1.59 -8.47
N ALA A 42 -11.00 -2.10 -8.34
CA ALA A 42 -11.85 -1.81 -7.19
C ALA A 42 -11.22 -2.27 -5.86
N VAL A 43 -10.65 -3.48 -5.83
CA VAL A 43 -9.92 -4.00 -4.66
C VAL A 43 -8.68 -3.15 -4.36
N CYS A 44 -7.87 -2.78 -5.36
CA CYS A 44 -6.70 -1.91 -5.18
C CYS A 44 -7.06 -0.56 -4.56
N LEU A 45 -8.12 0.09 -5.08
CA LEU A 45 -8.59 1.38 -4.59
C LEU A 45 -9.06 1.28 -3.13
N LEU A 46 -9.84 0.24 -2.82
CA LEU A 46 -10.32 -0.01 -1.46
C LEU A 46 -9.16 -0.31 -0.50
N TRP A 47 -8.22 -1.17 -0.92
CA TRP A 47 -7.05 -1.52 -0.13
C TRP A 47 -6.22 -0.28 0.20
N ARG A 48 -5.93 0.58 -0.78
CA ARG A 48 -5.18 1.83 -0.55
C ARG A 48 -5.93 2.78 0.40
N ARG A 49 -7.26 2.86 0.28
CA ARG A 49 -8.09 3.64 1.21
C ARG A 49 -7.96 3.12 2.64
N TYR A 50 -8.10 1.82 2.85
CA TYR A 50 -7.98 1.24 4.20
C TYR A 50 -6.58 1.32 4.78
N GLN A 51 -5.54 1.20 3.96
CA GLN A 51 -4.16 1.39 4.40
C GLN A 51 -3.98 2.78 5.03
N LEU A 52 -4.47 3.84 4.37
CA LEU A 52 -4.40 5.20 4.90
C LEU A 52 -5.29 5.37 6.14
N GLU A 53 -6.55 4.92 6.09
CA GLU A 53 -7.46 5.03 7.24
C GLU A 53 -6.91 4.33 8.49
N TYR A 54 -6.31 3.15 8.33
CA TYR A 54 -5.74 2.41 9.45
C TYR A 54 -4.55 3.15 10.05
N THR A 55 -3.65 3.69 9.22
CA THR A 55 -2.54 4.51 9.75
C THR A 55 -3.04 5.71 10.55
N TRP A 56 -4.09 6.40 10.08
CA TRP A 56 -4.66 7.55 10.80
C TRP A 56 -5.36 7.15 12.10
N ARG A 57 -6.11 6.05 12.10
CA ARG A 57 -6.80 5.54 13.31
C ARG A 57 -5.80 5.05 14.35
N LEU A 58 -4.78 4.30 13.94
CA LEU A 58 -3.73 3.83 14.86
C LEU A 58 -2.98 5.00 15.48
N ASN A 59 -2.61 5.99 14.65
CA ASN A 59 -1.98 7.21 15.12
C ASN A 59 -2.87 8.00 16.08
N SER A 60 -4.17 8.15 15.80
CA SER A 60 -5.09 8.86 16.71
C SER A 60 -5.33 8.13 18.02
N MET A 61 -5.17 6.81 18.04
CA MET A 61 -5.20 5.99 19.25
C MET A 61 -3.85 5.93 19.98
N GLY A 62 -2.78 6.54 19.44
CA GLY A 62 -1.44 6.46 20.00
C GLY A 62 -0.82 5.05 19.93
N VAL A 63 -1.32 4.21 19.03
CA VAL A 63 -0.86 2.84 18.83
C VAL A 63 0.06 2.80 17.61
N TYR A 64 1.25 2.24 17.79
CA TYR A 64 2.17 1.98 16.68
C TYR A 64 2.03 0.53 16.22
N GLU A 65 1.84 0.36 14.91
CA GLU A 65 1.98 -0.91 14.22
C GLU A 65 2.91 -0.75 13.02
N PRO A 66 3.76 -1.74 12.71
CA PRO A 66 4.58 -1.73 11.50
C PRO A 66 3.73 -1.54 10.24
N PHE A 67 4.25 -0.78 9.28
CA PHE A 67 3.47 -0.40 8.09
C PHE A 67 3.09 -1.58 7.21
N ASP A 68 3.94 -2.61 7.13
CA ASP A 68 3.67 -3.88 6.46
C ASP A 68 2.49 -4.63 7.10
N VAL A 69 2.40 -4.64 8.43
CA VAL A 69 1.25 -5.21 9.17
C VAL A 69 -0.02 -4.43 8.86
N VAL A 70 0.03 -3.10 8.91
CA VAL A 70 -1.13 -2.25 8.57
C VAL A 70 -1.58 -2.48 7.12
N THR A 71 -0.62 -2.63 6.21
CA THR A 71 -0.88 -2.87 4.79
C THR A 71 -1.50 -4.24 4.55
N SER A 72 -1.01 -5.27 5.24
CA SER A 72 -1.58 -6.63 5.17
C SER A 72 -3.01 -6.68 5.73
N ASN A 73 -3.26 -6.03 6.88
CA ASN A 73 -4.59 -5.95 7.47
C ASN A 73 -5.58 -5.21 6.56
N ALA A 74 -5.13 -4.14 5.90
CA ALA A 74 -5.95 -3.40 4.94
C ALA A 74 -6.27 -4.25 3.70
N LEU A 75 -5.35 -5.10 3.23
CA LEU A 75 -5.57 -6.01 2.10
C LEU A 75 -6.65 -7.04 2.43
N GLN A 76 -6.52 -7.70 3.58
CA GLN A 76 -7.48 -8.71 4.02
C GLN A 76 -8.89 -8.12 4.14
N HIS A 77 -9.02 -6.90 4.68
CA HIS A 77 -10.30 -6.20 4.73
C HIS A 77 -10.85 -5.94 3.33
N ALA A 78 -10.05 -5.39 2.41
CA ALA A 78 -10.50 -5.09 1.06
C ALA A 78 -10.95 -6.34 0.29
N LEU A 79 -10.23 -7.45 0.44
CA LEU A 79 -10.60 -8.76 -0.12
C LEU A 79 -11.90 -9.27 0.48
N SER A 80 -12.05 -9.22 1.80
CA SER A 80 -13.26 -9.65 2.49
C SER A 80 -14.50 -8.86 2.07
N GLU A 81 -14.38 -7.54 1.87
CA GLU A 81 -15.51 -6.69 1.46
C GLU A 81 -15.97 -6.98 0.02
N HIS A 82 -15.04 -7.36 -0.86
CA HIS A 82 -15.35 -7.80 -2.23
C HIS A 82 -15.75 -9.29 -2.32
N GLY A 83 -15.81 -10.00 -1.18
CA GLY A 83 -16.18 -11.41 -1.13
C GLY A 83 -15.10 -12.35 -1.66
N HIS A 84 -13.85 -11.90 -1.74
CA HIS A 84 -12.72 -12.72 -2.16
C HIS A 84 -12.10 -13.47 -0.99
N PRO A 85 -11.64 -14.72 -1.20
CA PRO A 85 -10.90 -15.45 -0.19
C PRO A 85 -9.60 -14.71 0.14
N HIS A 86 -9.18 -14.78 1.40
CA HIS A 86 -7.94 -14.21 1.90
C HIS A 86 -7.34 -15.20 2.91
N ASP A 87 -6.59 -16.17 2.40
CA ASP A 87 -5.74 -16.98 3.28
C ASP A 87 -4.36 -16.33 3.44
N GLU A 88 -3.58 -16.86 4.39
CA GLU A 88 -2.25 -16.36 4.71
C GLU A 88 -1.30 -16.45 3.52
N GLN A 89 -1.40 -17.52 2.71
CA GLN A 89 -0.53 -17.76 1.57
C GLN A 89 -0.81 -16.77 0.42
N LEU A 90 -2.07 -16.50 0.14
CA LEU A 90 -2.50 -15.53 -0.86
C LEU A 90 -2.13 -14.11 -0.43
N THR A 91 -2.40 -13.76 0.83
CA THR A 91 -2.01 -12.47 1.41
C THR A 91 -0.50 -12.25 1.28
N ALA A 92 0.31 -13.25 1.63
CA ALA A 92 1.77 -13.17 1.53
C ALA A 92 2.25 -12.96 0.08
N GLN A 93 1.64 -13.65 -0.89
CA GLN A 93 1.99 -13.49 -2.31
C GLN A 93 1.66 -12.08 -2.83
N ILE A 94 0.50 -11.54 -2.48
CA ILE A 94 0.11 -10.17 -2.88
C ILE A 94 1.02 -9.14 -2.20
N MET A 95 1.30 -9.31 -0.91
CA MET A 95 2.22 -8.43 -0.16
C MET A 95 3.65 -8.47 -0.70
N ALA A 96 4.13 -9.64 -1.15
CA ALA A 96 5.42 -9.75 -1.82
C ALA A 96 5.45 -8.92 -3.11
N SER A 97 4.37 -8.90 -3.90
CA SER A 97 4.26 -8.04 -5.08
C SER A 97 4.24 -6.56 -4.71
N TYR A 98 3.60 -6.18 -3.61
CA TYR A 98 3.58 -4.80 -3.10
C TYR A 98 4.98 -4.31 -2.68
N ASN A 99 5.82 -5.19 -2.14
CA ASN A 99 7.19 -4.84 -1.75
C ASN A 99 8.14 -4.70 -2.96
N HIS A 100 7.71 -5.11 -4.16
CA HIS A 100 8.47 -5.00 -5.41
C HIS A 100 7.81 -4.04 -6.41
N LEU A 101 7.02 -3.09 -5.91
CA LEU A 101 6.43 -2.01 -6.71
C LEU A 101 7.52 -1.33 -7.55
N LYS A 102 7.27 -1.21 -8.85
CA LYS A 102 8.15 -0.48 -9.75
C LYS A 102 7.90 1.04 -9.59
N PRO A 103 8.94 1.88 -9.70
CA PRO A 103 8.79 3.32 -9.86
C PRO A 103 7.91 3.65 -11.08
#